data_AF-A0A7H1AR05-F1
#
_entry.id   AF-A0A7H1AR05-F1
#
_cell.length_a   1.000
_cell.length_b   1.000
_cell.length_c   1.000
_cell.angle_alpha   90.00
_cell.angle_beta   90.00
_cell.angle_gamma   90.00
#
_symmetry.space_group_name_H-M   'P 1'
#
loop_
_entity.id
_entity.type
_entity.pdbx_description
1 polymer ?
#
loop_
_entity_poly.entity_id
_entity_poly.type
_entity_poly.pdbx_seq_one_letter_code
_entity_poly.pdbx_strand_id
1 'polypeptide(L)'
;MKVHWNDCGEGPTSDAPVELDLAQTQLVWSDEVRGVEGNFLGITDGSGNTVQFYFTEGIPDDVEDASHLTIVLVDFPVIEERGSYSKQVAIGEVAGLIAKVFEMGASYRSFSGLRFVEW
;
A
#
# COMPACT_ATOMS: atom_id res chain seq x y z
N MET A 1 -11.72 -7.68 -4.49
CA MET A 1 -11.01 -7.26 -3.27
C MET A 1 -11.62 -5.95 -2.80
N LYS A 2 -11.43 -5.60 -1.53
CA LYS A 2 -11.90 -4.33 -0.99
C LYS A 2 -10.70 -3.39 -0.87
N VAL A 3 -10.86 -2.17 -1.34
CA VAL A 3 -9.82 -1.15 -1.32
C VAL A 3 -10.34 0.06 -0.53
N HIS A 4 -9.47 0.62 0.29
CA HIS A 4 -9.69 1.86 1.01
C HIS A 4 -8.45 2.72 0.83
N TRP A 5 -8.59 4.04 0.75
CA TRP A 5 -7.45 4.94 0.63
C TRP A 5 -7.76 6.27 1.27
N ASN A 6 -6.70 6.94 1.68
CA ASN A 6 -6.76 8.30 2.18
C ASN A 6 -5.67 9.10 1.48
N ASP A 7 -6.10 10.03 0.66
CA ASP A 7 -5.28 11.12 0.11
C ASP A 7 -5.49 12.33 1.02
N CYS A 8 -4.82 12.33 2.18
CA CYS A 8 -4.86 13.43 3.16
C CYS A 8 -6.28 13.91 3.55
N GLY A 9 -7.22 12.98 3.69
CA GLY A 9 -8.62 13.24 4.05
C GLY A 9 -9.62 12.96 2.93
N GLU A 10 -9.16 12.76 1.70
CA GLU A 10 -9.99 12.40 0.54
C GLU A 10 -9.94 10.88 0.27
N GLY A 11 -11.03 10.30 -0.24
CA GLY A 11 -11.13 8.87 -0.55
C GLY A 11 -12.03 8.06 0.40
N PRO A 12 -12.21 6.76 0.11
CA PRO A 12 -13.05 5.87 0.89
C PRO A 12 -12.41 5.51 2.22
N THR A 13 -13.21 5.69 3.26
CA THR A 13 -12.89 5.33 4.63
C THR A 13 -12.98 3.83 4.86
N SER A 14 -12.42 3.35 5.97
CA SER A 14 -12.45 1.92 6.32
C SER A 14 -13.87 1.34 6.49
N ASP A 15 -14.87 2.17 6.78
CA ASP A 15 -16.28 1.78 6.90
C ASP A 15 -17.03 1.77 5.56
N ALA A 16 -16.45 2.33 4.49
CA ALA A 16 -17.03 2.36 3.15
C ALA A 16 -16.00 1.99 2.05
N PRO A 17 -15.38 0.81 2.10
CA PRO A 17 -14.40 0.40 1.10
C PRO A 17 -15.06 0.13 -0.25
N VAL A 18 -14.28 0.31 -1.33
CA VAL A 18 -14.72 0.11 -2.71
C VAL A 18 -14.22 -1.24 -3.23
N GLU A 19 -15.03 -1.94 -4.03
CA GLU A 19 -14.56 -3.13 -4.73
C GLU A 19 -13.88 -2.76 -6.05
N LEU A 20 -12.60 -3.14 -6.17
CA LEU A 20 -11.79 -2.88 -7.36
C LEU A 20 -11.09 -4.16 -7.85
N ASP A 21 -10.78 -4.20 -9.14
CA ASP A 21 -9.85 -5.16 -9.74
C ASP A 21 -8.39 -4.65 -9.71
N LEU A 22 -7.46 -5.46 -10.23
CA LEU A 22 -6.03 -5.13 -10.24
C LEU A 22 -5.72 -3.85 -11.02
N ALA A 23 -6.31 -3.69 -12.21
CA ALA A 23 -6.05 -2.55 -13.06
C ALA A 23 -6.59 -1.26 -12.41
N GLN A 24 -7.78 -1.33 -11.84
CA GLN A 24 -8.38 -0.22 -11.11
C GLN A 24 -7.57 0.16 -9.87
N THR A 25 -7.08 -0.83 -9.12
CA THR A 25 -6.26 -0.57 -7.92
C THR A 25 -4.93 0.09 -8.29
N GLN A 26 -4.31 -0.32 -9.40
CA GLN A 26 -3.10 0.32 -9.90
C GLN A 26 -3.34 1.77 -10.33
N LEU A 27 -4.48 2.06 -10.97
CA LEU A 27 -4.87 3.42 -11.33
C LEU A 27 -5.12 4.30 -10.10
N VAL A 28 -5.79 3.77 -9.07
CA VAL A 28 -5.98 4.49 -7.81
C VAL A 28 -4.62 4.85 -7.18
N TRP A 29 -3.69 3.90 -7.16
CA TRP A 29 -2.35 4.15 -6.62
C TRP A 29 -1.61 5.26 -7.40
N SER A 30 -1.64 5.24 -8.73
CA SER A 30 -0.89 6.21 -9.55
C SER A 30 -1.54 7.57 -9.63
N ASP A 31 -2.87 7.63 -9.78
CA ASP A 31 -3.57 8.83 -10.23
C ASP A 31 -4.24 9.58 -9.08
N GLU A 32 -4.79 8.84 -8.10
CA GLU A 32 -5.54 9.38 -6.97
C GLU A 32 -4.66 9.57 -5.74
N VAL A 33 -3.97 8.52 -5.28
CA VAL A 33 -3.16 8.61 -4.06
C VAL A 33 -2.00 9.58 -4.28
N ARG A 34 -1.28 9.50 -5.41
CA ARG A 34 -0.09 10.32 -5.75
C ARG A 34 0.99 10.32 -4.64
N GLY A 35 2.22 10.69 -4.99
CA GLY A 35 3.33 10.67 -4.04
C GLY A 35 3.36 11.86 -3.10
N VAL A 36 2.38 11.95 -2.22
CA VAL A 36 2.29 12.97 -1.16
C VAL A 36 2.47 12.28 0.19
N GLU A 37 3.29 12.87 1.06
CA GLU A 37 3.49 12.39 2.43
C GLU A 37 2.15 12.28 3.16
N GLY A 38 1.96 11.19 3.91
CA GLY A 38 0.72 10.99 4.66
C GLY A 38 -0.32 10.14 3.93
N ASN A 39 -0.19 10.00 2.61
CA ASN A 39 -1.16 9.27 1.81
C ASN A 39 -0.99 7.76 1.92
N PHE A 40 -2.11 7.03 1.89
CA PHE A 40 -2.08 5.57 1.91
C PHE A 40 -3.16 4.92 1.06
N LEU A 41 -2.87 3.67 0.69
CA LEU A 41 -3.78 2.73 0.04
C LEU A 41 -3.78 1.42 0.84
N GLY A 42 -4.94 1.02 1.34
CA GLY A 42 -5.17 -0.26 1.99
C GLY A 42 -5.95 -1.21 1.08
N ILE A 43 -5.48 -2.44 0.97
CA ILE A 43 -6.10 -3.49 0.16
C ILE A 43 -6.41 -4.68 1.07
N THR A 44 -7.67 -5.09 1.09
CA THR A 44 -8.15 -6.25 1.84
C THR A 44 -8.63 -7.33 0.88
N ASP A 45 -8.09 -8.55 1.04
CA ASP A 45 -8.48 -9.70 0.24
C ASP A 45 -9.83 -10.31 0.67
N GLY A 46 -10.29 -11.35 -0.02
CA GLY A 46 -11.54 -12.04 0.31
C GLY A 46 -11.51 -12.83 1.62
N SER A 47 -10.33 -13.05 2.21
CA SER A 47 -10.12 -13.72 3.49
C SER A 47 -9.96 -12.75 4.65
N GLY A 48 -9.94 -11.44 4.38
CA GLY A 48 -9.80 -10.39 5.39
C GLY A 48 -8.34 -9.99 5.68
N ASN A 49 -7.35 -10.56 4.99
CA ASN A 49 -5.96 -10.12 5.13
C ASN A 49 -5.81 -8.75 4.48
N THR A 50 -5.03 -7.88 5.13
CA THR A 50 -4.84 -6.50 4.68
C THR A 50 -3.37 -6.20 4.44
N VAL A 51 -3.09 -5.45 3.38
CA VAL A 51 -1.81 -4.77 3.15
C VAL A 51 -2.07 -3.28 3.00
N GLN A 52 -1.16 -2.47 3.49
CA GLN A 52 -1.17 -1.03 3.33
C GLN A 52 0.10 -0.59 2.60
N PHE A 53 -0.06 0.37 1.69
CA PHE A 53 1.02 1.13 1.06
C PHE A 53 0.90 2.56 1.54
N TYR A 54 1.97 3.15 2.07
CA TYR A 54 1.96 4.48 2.66
C TYR A 54 3.16 5.29 2.19
N PHE A 55 2.95 6.55 1.80
CA PHE A 55 4.03 7.48 1.49
C PHE A 55 4.62 8.06 2.78
N THR A 56 5.85 7.69 3.10
CA THR A 56 6.58 8.19 4.27
C THR A 56 7.17 9.57 4.05
N GLU A 57 7.31 9.98 2.79
CA GLU A 57 7.81 11.28 2.37
C GLU A 57 7.07 11.71 1.09
N GLY A 58 7.04 13.01 0.80
CA GLY A 58 6.50 13.53 -0.46
C GLY A 58 7.50 13.43 -1.60
N ILE A 59 7.02 13.35 -2.85
CA ILE A 59 7.87 13.48 -4.03
C ILE A 59 8.34 14.95 -4.14
N PRO A 60 9.65 15.21 -4.26
CA PRO A 60 10.15 16.56 -4.50
C PRO A 60 9.70 17.12 -5.85
N ASP A 61 9.37 18.41 -5.90
CA ASP A 61 8.87 19.09 -7.10
C ASP A 61 9.87 19.11 -8.28
N ASP A 62 11.16 18.93 -8.02
CA ASP A 62 12.26 18.99 -9.00
C ASP A 62 12.63 17.61 -9.59
N VAL A 63 11.92 16.55 -9.20
CA VAL A 63 12.19 15.19 -9.68
C VAL A 63 11.34 14.87 -10.91
N GLU A 64 11.99 14.67 -12.06
CA GLU A 64 11.33 14.27 -13.31
C GLU A 64 10.88 12.79 -13.31
N ASP A 65 11.62 11.91 -12.62
CA ASP A 65 11.30 10.50 -12.46
C ASP A 65 11.47 10.07 -10.99
N ALA A 66 10.34 9.88 -10.30
CA ALA A 66 10.32 9.50 -8.89
C ALA A 66 10.34 7.98 -8.66
N SER A 67 10.39 7.16 -9.72
CA SER A 67 10.24 5.70 -9.63
C SER A 67 11.28 5.01 -8.74
N HIS A 68 12.46 5.65 -8.56
CA HIS A 68 13.57 5.14 -7.77
C HIS A 68 13.54 5.61 -6.29
N LEU A 69 12.68 6.55 -5.93
CA LEU A 69 12.61 7.09 -4.57
C LEU A 69 12.03 6.05 -3.62
N THR A 70 12.81 5.69 -2.59
CA THR A 70 12.42 4.69 -1.57
C THR A 70 11.61 5.34 -0.45
N ILE A 71 10.40 5.77 -0.78
CA ILE A 71 9.54 6.57 0.10
C ILE A 71 8.18 5.91 0.37
N VAL A 72 8.01 4.64 -0.01
CA VAL A 72 6.77 3.90 0.21
C VAL A 72 7.00 2.82 1.24
N LEU A 73 6.24 2.85 2.33
CA LEU A 73 6.17 1.77 3.30
C LEU A 73 5.08 0.78 2.89
N VAL A 74 5.48 -0.46 2.64
CA VAL A 74 4.56 -1.60 2.59
C VAL A 74 4.42 -2.16 3.99
N ASP A 75 3.19 -2.30 4.46
CA ASP A 75 2.88 -2.75 5.80
C ASP A 75 1.77 -3.82 5.78
N PHE A 76 2.02 -4.93 6.45
CA PHE A 76 1.04 -6.00 6.67
C PHE A 76 0.71 -6.06 8.17
N PRO A 77 -0.44 -5.51 8.62
CA PRO A 77 -0.84 -5.57 10.02
C PRO A 77 -1.14 -7.01 10.47
N VAL A 78 -0.68 -7.35 11.67
CA VAL A 78 -0.93 -8.63 12.37
C VAL A 78 -1.46 -8.31 13.76
N ILE A 79 -2.78 -8.10 13.83
CA ILE A 79 -3.47 -7.56 15.02
C ILE A 79 -3.28 -8.48 16.22
N GLU A 80 -3.31 -9.79 16.01
CA GLU A 80 -3.13 -10.81 17.05
C GLU A 80 -1.76 -10.72 17.72
N GLU A 81 -0.74 -10.32 16.96
CA GLU A 81 0.64 -10.16 17.42
C GLU A 81 0.96 -8.71 17.83
N ARG A 82 -0.02 -7.80 17.76
CA ARG A 82 0.14 -6.35 18.06
C ARG A 82 1.32 -5.71 17.32
N GLY A 83 1.45 -6.03 16.04
CA GLY A 83 2.51 -5.46 15.23
C GLY A 83 2.22 -5.61 13.75
N SER A 84 3.20 -5.29 12.93
CA SER A 84 3.11 -5.43 11.49
C SER A 84 4.41 -5.95 10.90
N TYR A 85 4.30 -6.54 9.71
CA TYR A 85 5.45 -6.89 8.87
C TYR A 85 5.62 -5.83 7.79
N SER A 86 6.77 -5.15 7.79
CA SER A 86 6.94 -3.97 6.94
C SER A 86 8.25 -3.96 6.18
N LYS A 87 8.28 -3.22 5.06
CA LYS A 87 9.47 -2.91 4.26
C LYS A 87 9.27 -1.60 3.50
N GLN A 88 10.29 -0.74 3.48
CA GLN A 88 10.35 0.40 2.56
C GLN A 88 10.76 -0.05 1.16
N VAL A 89 10.09 0.49 0.14
CA VAL A 89 10.26 0.16 -1.28
C VAL A 89 10.26 1.44 -2.12
N ALA A 90 10.79 1.34 -3.33
CA ALA A 90 10.73 2.43 -4.29
C ALA A 90 9.32 2.58 -4.89
N ILE A 91 8.95 3.80 -5.29
CA ILE A 91 7.63 4.08 -5.91
C ILE A 91 7.37 3.16 -7.10
N GLY A 92 8.37 2.96 -7.96
CA GLY A 92 8.27 2.12 -9.15
C GLY A 92 8.07 0.63 -8.84
N GLU A 93 8.39 0.18 -7.63
CA GLU A 93 8.17 -1.22 -7.23
C GLU A 93 6.71 -1.49 -6.83
N VAL A 94 5.92 -0.46 -6.50
CA VAL A 94 4.60 -0.64 -5.88
C VAL A 94 3.61 -1.34 -6.81
N ALA A 95 3.57 -0.98 -8.10
CA ALA A 95 2.65 -1.62 -9.04
C ALA A 95 2.86 -3.15 -9.13
N GLY A 96 4.13 -3.58 -9.11
CA GLY A 96 4.48 -5.01 -9.10
C GLY A 96 4.13 -5.68 -7.77
N LEU A 97 4.25 -4.96 -6.65
CA LEU A 97 3.87 -5.46 -5.33
C LEU A 97 2.35 -5.59 -5.19
N ILE A 98 1.56 -4.65 -5.71
CA ILE A 98 0.09 -4.76 -5.74
C ILE A 98 -0.33 -6.00 -6.53
N ALA A 99 0.26 -6.23 -7.71
CA ALA A 99 -0.02 -7.44 -8.49
C ALA A 99 0.34 -8.72 -7.71
N LYS A 100 1.52 -8.73 -7.06
CA LYS A 100 1.96 -9.86 -6.24
C LYS A 100 1.06 -10.10 -5.03
N VAL A 101 0.56 -9.04 -4.39
CA VAL A 101 -0.42 -9.11 -3.28
C VAL A 101 -1.70 -9.78 -3.74
N PHE A 102 -2.17 -9.43 -4.94
CA PHE A 102 -3.36 -10.03 -5.52
C PHE A 102 -3.15 -11.52 -5.86
N GLU A 103 -2.01 -11.87 -6.47
CA GLU A 103 -1.67 -13.26 -6.80
C GLU A 103 -1.48 -14.14 -5.56
N MET A 104 -0.88 -13.61 -4.49
CA MET A 104 -0.48 -14.38 -3.30
C MET A 104 -1.45 -14.27 -2.12
N GLY A 105 -2.51 -13.46 -2.23
CA GLY A 105 -3.55 -13.32 -1.20
C GLY A 105 -3.13 -12.57 0.06
N ALA A 106 -2.65 -11.32 -0.10
CA ALA A 106 -2.34 -10.34 0.96
C ALA A 106 -1.68 -10.89 2.25
N SER A 107 -0.88 -11.95 2.15
CA SER A 107 -0.22 -12.59 3.28
C SER A 107 1.26 -12.22 3.34
N TYR A 108 1.70 -11.61 4.44
CA TYR A 108 3.10 -11.23 4.67
C TYR A 108 4.07 -12.40 4.55
N ARG A 109 3.62 -13.63 4.86
CA ARG A 109 4.43 -14.86 4.80
C ARG A 109 4.91 -15.17 3.37
N SER A 110 4.24 -14.61 2.37
CA SER A 110 4.55 -14.79 0.95
C SER A 110 5.56 -13.75 0.41
N PHE A 111 5.99 -12.78 1.24
CA PHE A 111 6.86 -11.68 0.82
C PHE A 111 8.21 -11.73 1.53
N SER A 112 9.27 -11.85 0.74
CA SER A 112 10.65 -11.84 1.23
C SER A 112 11.10 -10.45 1.65
N GLY A 113 11.86 -10.37 2.75
CA GLY A 113 12.52 -9.14 3.19
C GLY A 113 11.66 -8.22 4.08
N LEU A 114 10.46 -8.65 4.46
CA LEU A 114 9.67 -8.00 5.50
C LEU A 114 10.29 -8.23 6.88
N ARG A 115 10.11 -7.28 7.78
CA ARG A 115 10.53 -7.35 9.19
C ARG A 115 9.35 -7.07 10.09
N PHE A 116 9.25 -7.81 11.20
CA PHE A 116 8.24 -7.54 12.22
C PHE A 116 8.61 -6.30 13.04
N VAL A 117 7.62 -5.43 13.26
CA VAL A 117 7.69 -4.25 14.11
C VAL A 117 6.50 -4.29 15.07
N GLU A 118 6.78 -4.28 16.38
CA GLU A 118 5.75 -4.19 17.42
C GLU A 118 5.22 -2.75 17.52
N TRP A 119 3.91 -2.60 17.74
CA TRP A 119 3.24 -1.31 17.84
C TRP A 119 3.31 -0.69 19.24
#